data_AF-A0A949BY82-F1
#
_entry.id   AF-A0A949BY82-F1
#
_cell.length_a   1.000
_cell.length_b   1.000
_cell.length_c   1.000
_cell.angle_alpha   90.00
_cell.angle_beta   90.00
_cell.angle_gamma   90.00
#
_symmetry.space_group_name_H-M   'P 1'
#
loop_
_entity.id
_entity.type
_entity.pdbx_description
1 polymer ?
#
loop_
_entity_poly.entity_id
_entity_poly.type
_entity_poly.pdbx_seq_one_letter_code
_entity_poly.pdbx_strand_id
1 'polypeptide(L)'
;IEIITNLSVDIEGFVRQVKRENVKINPSFHPLFANLDRFVNRILLLKDRKILESVSYLGWPAQVPRFPYYQERFNRFGINLSVQSFFGTHNGLKYPDSYTDEERKIIMPNIGNRGGKPFQTETFTTKGRPCAAGKRYGVIHPDGKVLRCGGINSEDSIVGNLFSENFKLLDKSLPCTSQICPCNEWAFLLEKA
;
A
#
# COMPACT_ATOMS: atom_id res chain seq x y z
N ILE A 1 6.24 -13.61 -4.89
CA ILE A 1 6.40 -12.80 -3.67
C ILE A 1 6.44 -11.33 -4.09
N GLU A 2 5.68 -10.47 -3.43
CA GLU A 2 5.79 -9.02 -3.61
C GLU A 2 6.49 -8.41 -2.39
N ILE A 3 7.44 -7.51 -2.62
CA ILE A 3 8.18 -6.81 -1.56
C ILE A 3 7.96 -5.32 -1.72
N ILE A 4 7.46 -4.68 -0.66
CA ILE A 4 7.33 -3.23 -0.56
C ILE A 4 8.54 -2.70 0.21
N THR A 5 9.22 -1.68 -0.32
CA THR A 5 10.46 -1.17 0.27
C THR A 5 10.69 0.31 -0.08
N ASN A 6 11.43 1.04 0.74
CA ASN A 6 11.91 2.38 0.38
C ASN A 6 13.25 2.33 -0.39
N LEU A 7 13.73 1.13 -0.74
CA LEU A 7 15.02 0.88 -1.37
C LEU A 7 16.22 1.41 -0.57
N SER A 8 16.18 1.41 0.77
CA SER A 8 17.33 1.85 1.59
C SER A 8 18.47 0.82 1.67
N VAL A 9 18.19 -0.45 1.37
CA VAL A 9 19.12 -1.58 1.51
C VAL A 9 20.07 -1.76 0.32
N ASP A 10 20.93 -2.78 0.37
CA ASP A 10 21.77 -3.22 -0.77
C ASP A 10 20.91 -3.89 -1.84
N ILE A 11 20.39 -3.08 -2.76
CA ILE A 11 19.59 -3.53 -3.89
C ILE A 11 20.43 -4.33 -4.88
N GLU A 12 21.70 -3.99 -5.07
CA GLU A 12 22.57 -4.67 -6.03
C GLU A 12 22.87 -6.11 -5.59
N GLY A 13 23.22 -6.29 -4.32
CA GLY A 13 23.38 -7.62 -3.73
C GLY A 13 22.09 -8.44 -3.77
N PHE A 14 20.95 -7.81 -3.51
CA PHE A 14 19.65 -8.45 -3.58
C PHE A 14 19.33 -8.96 -5.00
N VAL A 15 19.46 -8.12 -6.03
CA VAL A 15 19.13 -8.51 -7.42
C VAL A 15 20.04 -9.58 -8.00
N ARG A 16 21.25 -9.77 -7.43
CA ARG A 16 22.14 -10.89 -7.81
C ARG A 16 21.68 -12.24 -7.28
N GLN A 17 20.89 -12.26 -6.20
CA GLN A 17 20.49 -13.48 -5.49
C GLN A 17 19.10 -13.97 -5.86
N VAL A 18 18.21 -13.07 -6.31
CA VAL A 18 16.81 -13.41 -6.58
C VAL A 18 16.57 -13.80 -8.03
N LYS A 19 15.66 -14.75 -8.23
CA LYS A 19 15.14 -15.10 -9.55
C LYS A 19 13.93 -14.23 -9.88
N ARG A 20 13.87 -13.69 -11.10
CA ARG A 20 12.84 -12.71 -11.51
C ARG A 20 11.41 -13.25 -11.45
N GLU A 21 11.25 -14.56 -11.65
CA GLU A 21 9.96 -15.26 -11.61
C GLU A 21 9.39 -15.37 -10.19
N ASN A 22 10.22 -15.22 -9.15
CA ASN A 22 9.81 -15.43 -7.77
C ASN A 22 9.45 -14.12 -7.05
N VAL A 23 9.94 -12.98 -7.54
CA VAL A 23 9.90 -11.71 -6.82
C VAL A 23 9.47 -10.55 -7.70
N LYS A 24 8.57 -9.74 -7.15
CA LYS A 24 8.19 -8.42 -7.63
C LYS A 24 8.50 -7.39 -6.54
N ILE A 25 9.03 -6.24 -6.92
CA ILE A 25 9.39 -5.15 -6.01
C ILE A 25 8.50 -3.94 -6.30
N ASN A 26 7.86 -3.43 -5.27
CA ASN A 26 7.00 -2.26 -5.30
C ASN A 26 7.60 -1.16 -4.42
N PRO A 27 8.56 -0.37 -4.94
CA PRO A 27 9.24 0.60 -4.13
C PRO A 27 8.37 1.84 -3.84
N SER A 28 8.43 2.34 -2.61
CA SER A 28 7.76 3.56 -2.18
C SER A 28 8.73 4.74 -2.22
N PHE A 29 8.46 5.71 -3.09
CA PHE A 29 9.23 6.95 -3.17
C PHE A 29 8.69 7.97 -2.17
N HIS A 30 9.54 8.35 -1.21
CA HIS A 30 9.25 9.39 -0.24
C HIS A 30 10.23 10.55 -0.42
N PRO A 31 9.85 11.66 -1.10
CA PRO A 31 10.78 12.73 -1.45
C PRO A 31 11.39 13.47 -0.26
N LEU A 32 10.82 13.35 0.94
CA LEU A 32 11.39 13.90 2.17
C LEU A 32 12.59 13.10 2.71
N PHE A 33 12.69 11.82 2.35
CA PHE A 33 13.67 10.89 2.92
C PHE A 33 14.57 10.25 1.86
N ALA A 34 14.20 10.34 0.58
CA ALA A 34 14.93 9.74 -0.52
C ALA A 34 15.52 10.82 -1.44
N ASN A 35 16.81 10.68 -1.76
CA ASN A 35 17.41 11.40 -2.87
C ASN A 35 16.87 10.85 -4.19
N LEU A 36 16.35 11.74 -5.05
CA LEU A 36 15.68 11.37 -6.30
C LEU A 36 16.61 10.57 -7.23
N ASP A 37 17.81 11.06 -7.51
CA ASP A 37 18.72 10.43 -8.47
C ASP A 37 19.16 9.05 -7.99
N ARG A 38 19.48 8.93 -6.69
CA ARG A 38 19.80 7.64 -6.07
C ARG A 38 18.63 6.66 -6.17
N PHE A 39 17.41 7.13 -5.92
CA PHE A 39 16.21 6.29 -6.01
C PHE A 39 15.96 5.85 -7.46
N VAL A 40 16.08 6.78 -8.42
CA VAL A 40 15.93 6.51 -9.86
C VAL A 40 16.96 5.48 -10.34
N ASN A 41 18.22 5.61 -9.95
CA ASN A 41 19.25 4.63 -10.32
C ASN A 41 18.90 3.23 -9.80
N ARG A 42 18.35 3.12 -8.57
CA ARG A 42 17.96 1.84 -7.98
C ARG A 42 16.73 1.23 -8.66
N ILE A 43 15.70 2.01 -8.99
CA ILE A 43 14.54 1.48 -9.71
C ILE A 43 14.90 1.05 -11.14
N LEU A 44 15.86 1.72 -11.79
CA LEU A 44 16.34 1.31 -13.12
C LEU A 44 17.00 -0.07 -13.10
N LEU A 45 17.76 -0.39 -12.05
CA LEU A 45 18.27 -1.76 -11.84
C LEU A 45 17.15 -2.79 -11.70
N LEU A 46 16.08 -2.46 -10.95
CA LEU A 46 14.92 -3.35 -10.81
C LEU A 46 14.15 -3.51 -12.13
N LYS A 47 14.05 -2.44 -12.93
CA LYS A 47 13.39 -2.42 -14.23
C LYS A 47 14.15 -3.28 -15.25
N ASP A 48 15.48 -3.13 -15.33
CA ASP A 48 16.35 -3.94 -16.20
C ASP A 48 16.21 -5.44 -15.90
N ARG A 49 16.15 -5.79 -14.61
CA ARG A 49 15.92 -7.16 -14.14
C ARG A 49 14.48 -7.66 -14.30
N LYS A 50 13.54 -6.82 -14.77
CA LYS A 50 12.12 -7.12 -14.96
C LYS A 50 11.39 -7.53 -13.66
N ILE A 51 11.85 -7.03 -12.52
CA ILE A 51 11.27 -7.27 -11.19
C ILE A 51 10.62 -6.02 -10.58
N LEU A 52 10.75 -4.85 -11.20
CA LEU A 52 9.98 -3.66 -10.83
C LEU A 52 8.50 -3.86 -11.21
N GLU A 53 7.60 -3.70 -10.24
CA GLU A 53 6.15 -3.81 -10.45
C GLU A 53 5.50 -2.43 -10.64
N SER A 54 5.58 -1.57 -9.62
CA SER A 54 5.10 -0.19 -9.64
C SER A 54 5.89 0.64 -8.66
N VAL A 55 5.98 1.96 -8.86
CA VAL A 55 6.55 2.87 -7.85
C VAL A 55 5.42 3.60 -7.15
N SER A 56 5.34 3.45 -5.83
CA SER A 56 4.31 4.10 -5.01
C SER A 56 4.73 5.50 -4.58
N TYR A 57 3.78 6.44 -4.57
CA TYR A 57 3.93 7.80 -4.03
C TYR A 57 2.82 8.06 -3.02
N LEU A 58 3.15 8.55 -1.83
CA LEU A 58 2.13 8.91 -0.84
C LEU A 58 1.55 10.28 -1.16
N GLY A 59 0.24 10.37 -1.35
CA GLY A 59 -0.47 11.62 -1.58
C GLY A 59 -0.56 12.52 -0.35
N TRP A 60 0.51 12.64 0.44
CA TRP A 60 0.50 13.50 1.63
C TRP A 60 0.32 14.97 1.22
N PRO A 61 -0.57 15.76 1.84
CA PRO A 61 -1.03 17.05 1.29
C PRO A 61 0.10 18.04 1.00
N ALA A 62 1.04 18.21 1.93
CA ALA A 62 2.21 19.07 1.74
C ALA A 62 3.16 18.64 0.60
N GLN A 63 3.00 17.40 0.09
CA GLN A 63 3.76 16.85 -1.04
C GLN A 63 2.96 16.82 -2.36
N VAL A 64 1.63 16.93 -2.32
CA VAL A 64 0.78 16.85 -3.52
C VAL A 64 1.15 17.91 -4.56
N PRO A 65 1.37 19.20 -4.23
CA PRO A 65 1.74 20.21 -5.22
C PRO A 65 3.03 19.89 -6.00
N ARG A 66 3.91 19.07 -5.44
CA ARG A 66 5.18 18.65 -6.08
C ARG A 66 5.05 17.36 -6.88
N PHE A 67 3.92 16.66 -6.82
CA PHE A 67 3.74 15.40 -7.54
C PHE A 67 4.00 15.53 -9.06
N PRO A 68 3.51 16.57 -9.79
CA PRO A 68 3.77 16.69 -11.22
C PRO A 68 5.26 16.76 -11.57
N TYR A 69 6.05 17.43 -10.74
CA TYR A 69 7.52 17.50 -10.89
C TYR A 69 8.15 16.11 -10.81
N TYR A 70 7.78 15.29 -9.82
CA TYR A 70 8.29 13.94 -9.70
C TYR A 70 7.77 13.03 -10.82
N GLN A 71 6.49 13.12 -11.14
CA GLN A 71 5.88 12.33 -12.21
C GLN A 71 6.62 12.55 -13.54
N GLU A 72 6.91 13.81 -13.91
CA GLU A 72 7.68 14.14 -15.11
C GLU A 72 9.06 13.47 -15.11
N ARG A 73 9.77 13.49 -13.98
CA ARG A 73 11.11 12.89 -13.85
C ARG A 73 11.08 11.37 -14.00
N PHE A 74 10.11 10.69 -13.40
CA PHE A 74 9.97 9.24 -13.53
C PHE A 74 9.48 8.83 -14.94
N ASN A 75 8.60 9.63 -15.56
CA ASN A 75 8.09 9.39 -16.91
C ASN A 75 9.20 9.39 -17.98
N ARG A 76 10.25 10.20 -17.80
CA ARG A 76 11.43 10.20 -18.70
C ARG A 76 12.12 8.83 -18.77
N PHE A 77 11.94 8.00 -17.76
CA PHE A 77 12.45 6.62 -17.72
C PHE A 77 11.38 5.58 -18.05
N GLY A 78 10.19 6.00 -18.50
CA GLY A 78 9.04 5.14 -18.74
C GLY A 78 8.58 4.44 -17.46
N ILE A 79 8.54 5.16 -16.34
CA ILE A 79 8.07 4.68 -15.03
C ILE A 79 6.96 5.63 -14.57
N ASN A 80 5.77 5.06 -14.32
CA ASN A 80 4.64 5.82 -13.78
C ASN A 80 4.64 5.73 -12.24
N LEU A 81 4.35 6.84 -11.57
CA LEU A 81 4.13 6.87 -10.13
C LEU A 81 2.66 6.55 -9.83
N SER A 82 2.42 5.57 -8.96
CA SER A 82 1.11 5.19 -8.45
C SER A 82 0.86 5.88 -7.11
N VAL A 83 -0.13 6.76 -7.04
CA VAL A 83 -0.47 7.51 -5.84
C VAL A 83 -1.30 6.65 -4.88
N GLN A 84 -0.85 6.56 -3.64
CA GLN A 84 -1.63 6.06 -2.52
C GLN A 84 -2.18 7.25 -1.73
N SER A 85 -3.49 7.33 -1.57
CA SER A 85 -4.11 8.39 -0.77
C SER A 85 -3.61 8.36 0.67
N PHE A 86 -3.43 9.54 1.26
CA PHE A 86 -3.04 9.70 2.65
C PHE A 86 -4.26 9.56 3.56
N PHE A 87 -4.14 8.70 4.57
CA PHE A 87 -5.11 8.56 5.65
C PHE A 87 -4.49 9.07 6.94
N GLY A 88 -5.03 10.15 7.48
CA GLY A 88 -4.52 10.76 8.71
C GLY A 88 -4.90 12.22 8.85
N THR A 89 -4.31 12.88 9.84
CA THR A 89 -4.51 14.30 10.09
C THR A 89 -3.28 15.09 9.65
N HIS A 90 -3.49 16.20 8.95
CA HIS A 90 -2.45 17.16 8.62
C HIS A 90 -3.02 18.58 8.79
N ASN A 91 -2.33 19.44 9.56
CA ASN A 91 -2.77 20.80 9.88
C ASN A 91 -4.23 20.89 10.38
N GLY A 92 -4.66 19.91 11.20
CA GLY A 92 -6.02 19.84 11.75
C GLY A 92 -7.08 19.29 10.78
N LEU A 93 -6.75 19.06 9.52
CA LEU A 93 -7.64 18.53 8.51
C LEU A 93 -7.52 17.00 8.40
N LYS A 94 -8.64 16.32 8.14
CA LYS A 94 -8.72 14.85 8.03
C LYS A 94 -8.69 14.42 6.57
N TYR A 95 -7.72 13.60 6.22
CA TYR A 95 -7.54 13.06 4.87
C TYR A 95 -7.96 11.59 4.81
N PRO A 96 -8.46 11.13 3.66
CA PRO A 96 -8.45 11.80 2.35
C PRO A 96 -9.55 12.85 2.11
N ASP A 97 -10.55 12.97 2.97
CA ASP A 97 -11.74 13.81 2.71
C ASP A 97 -11.41 15.30 2.47
N SER A 98 -10.34 15.79 3.11
CA SER A 98 -9.92 17.20 3.04
C SER A 98 -8.99 17.53 1.87
N TYR A 99 -8.79 16.63 0.89
CA TYR A 99 -8.11 17.05 -0.34
C TYR A 99 -8.90 18.18 -1.02
N THR A 100 -8.21 19.24 -1.45
CA THR A 100 -8.83 20.29 -2.26
C THR A 100 -9.11 19.78 -3.67
N ASP A 101 -9.92 20.52 -4.44
CA ASP A 101 -10.18 20.17 -5.83
C ASP A 101 -8.92 20.24 -6.69
N GLU A 102 -7.99 21.16 -6.39
CA GLU A 102 -6.67 21.24 -7.02
C GLU A 102 -5.82 20.01 -6.68
N GLU A 103 -5.79 19.60 -5.41
CA GLU A 103 -5.07 18.40 -4.98
C GLU A 103 -5.66 17.14 -5.64
N ARG A 104 -6.99 17.02 -5.69
CA ARG A 104 -7.69 15.93 -6.39
C ARG A 104 -7.31 15.87 -7.86
N LYS A 105 -7.32 17.01 -8.57
CA LYS A 105 -6.90 17.08 -9.99
C LYS A 105 -5.47 16.56 -10.20
N ILE A 106 -4.57 16.77 -9.24
CA ILE A 106 -3.18 16.29 -9.31
C ILE A 106 -3.10 14.77 -9.09
N ILE A 107 -3.77 14.23 -8.07
CA ILE A 107 -3.58 12.84 -7.67
C ILE A 107 -4.48 11.85 -8.42
N MET A 108 -5.72 12.23 -8.73
CA MET A 108 -6.74 11.34 -9.32
C MET A 108 -6.27 10.60 -10.58
N PRO A 109 -5.57 11.23 -11.55
CA PRO A 109 -5.10 10.55 -12.75
C PRO A 109 -4.10 9.42 -12.49
N ASN A 110 -3.48 9.40 -11.30
CA ASN A 110 -2.43 8.46 -10.93
C ASN A 110 -2.79 7.63 -9.69
N ILE A 111 -4.05 7.66 -9.25
CA ILE A 111 -4.48 6.85 -8.11
C ILE A 111 -4.20 5.37 -8.41
N GLY A 112 -3.40 4.77 -7.55
CA GLY A 112 -3.06 3.37 -7.61
C GLY A 112 -4.26 2.47 -7.36
N ASN A 113 -4.04 1.17 -7.50
CA ASN A 113 -5.05 0.17 -7.14
C ASN A 113 -4.45 -0.94 -6.27
N ARG A 114 -5.32 -1.61 -5.52
CA ARG A 114 -5.02 -2.84 -4.78
C ARG A 114 -6.17 -3.83 -5.01
N GLY A 115 -5.85 -5.03 -5.46
CA GLY A 115 -6.88 -6.05 -5.75
C GLY A 115 -7.92 -5.58 -6.77
N GLY A 116 -7.51 -4.76 -7.75
CA GLY A 116 -8.39 -4.21 -8.79
C GLY A 116 -9.25 -3.03 -8.33
N LYS A 117 -9.11 -2.53 -7.10
CA LYS A 117 -9.85 -1.36 -6.60
C LYS A 117 -8.92 -0.15 -6.35
N PRO A 118 -9.30 1.06 -6.79
CA PRO A 118 -8.48 2.25 -6.61
C PRO A 118 -8.31 2.61 -5.12
N PHE A 119 -7.22 3.30 -4.77
CA PHE A 119 -7.11 3.90 -3.44
C PHE A 119 -8.24 4.93 -3.21
N GLN A 120 -8.78 4.93 -2.00
CA GLN A 120 -9.87 5.83 -1.61
C GLN A 120 -9.42 7.28 -1.60
N THR A 121 -10.12 8.15 -2.30
CA THR A 121 -9.97 9.62 -2.17
C THR A 121 -11.04 10.25 -1.28
N GLU A 122 -11.94 9.41 -0.74
CA GLU A 122 -13.03 9.75 0.16
C GLU A 122 -13.21 8.59 1.13
N THR A 123 -13.51 8.89 2.40
CA THR A 123 -13.78 7.88 3.40
C THR A 123 -15.20 7.36 3.30
N PHE A 124 -15.39 6.09 3.63
CA PHE A 124 -16.71 5.52 3.85
C PHE A 124 -16.71 4.56 5.03
N THR A 125 -17.90 4.37 5.62
CA THR A 125 -18.06 3.50 6.77
C THR A 125 -17.90 2.04 6.39
N THR A 126 -16.89 1.39 6.97
CA THR A 126 -16.65 -0.05 6.83
C THR A 126 -17.26 -0.87 7.96
N LYS A 127 -17.52 -0.27 9.12
CA LYS A 127 -18.04 -0.97 10.30
C LYS A 127 -19.33 -1.72 9.99
N GLY A 128 -19.40 -2.97 10.43
CA GLY A 128 -20.54 -3.86 10.22
C GLY A 128 -20.59 -4.51 8.83
N ARG A 129 -19.82 -4.04 7.85
CA ARG A 129 -19.81 -4.66 6.51
C ARG A 129 -19.10 -6.02 6.54
N PRO A 130 -19.62 -7.04 5.84
CA PRO A 130 -18.93 -8.33 5.73
C PRO A 130 -17.55 -8.16 5.06
N CYS A 131 -16.52 -8.71 5.68
CA CYS A 131 -15.14 -8.59 5.20
C CYS A 131 -14.46 -9.96 5.11
N ALA A 132 -13.76 -10.23 4.01
CA ALA A 132 -13.04 -11.47 3.80
C ALA A 132 -11.68 -11.52 4.54
N ALA A 133 -11.26 -10.41 5.17
CA ALA A 133 -10.08 -10.34 6.03
C ALA A 133 -10.15 -11.33 7.19
N GLY A 134 -9.08 -12.11 7.37
CA GLY A 134 -8.99 -13.23 8.30
C GLY A 134 -9.52 -14.55 7.77
N LYS A 135 -10.32 -14.56 6.69
CA LYS A 135 -10.80 -15.78 6.02
C LYS A 135 -10.00 -16.08 4.75
N ARG A 136 -9.84 -15.09 3.88
CA ARG A 136 -9.12 -15.22 2.59
C ARG A 136 -7.63 -14.95 2.70
N TYR A 137 -7.25 -14.12 3.66
CA TYR A 137 -5.87 -13.72 3.92
C TYR A 137 -5.74 -13.28 5.38
N GLY A 138 -4.51 -13.10 5.84
CA GLY A 138 -4.19 -12.49 7.13
C GLY A 138 -2.87 -11.73 7.05
N VAL A 139 -2.60 -10.91 8.05
CA VAL A 139 -1.33 -10.19 8.20
C VAL A 139 -0.54 -10.85 9.32
N ILE A 140 0.62 -11.41 8.96
CA ILE A 140 1.51 -12.08 9.90
C ILE A 140 2.49 -11.06 10.47
N HIS A 141 2.51 -10.92 11.79
CA HIS A 141 3.47 -10.10 12.52
C HIS A 141 4.76 -10.88 12.81
N PRO A 142 5.88 -10.20 13.13
CA PRO A 142 7.17 -10.85 13.39
C PRO A 142 7.16 -11.87 14.55
N ASP A 143 6.24 -11.74 15.50
CA ASP A 143 6.03 -12.67 16.62
C ASP A 143 5.13 -13.88 16.25
N GLY A 144 4.77 -14.00 14.98
CA GLY A 144 3.90 -15.04 14.46
C GLY A 144 2.40 -14.76 14.64
N LYS A 145 2.00 -13.71 15.36
CA LYS A 145 0.57 -13.36 15.47
C LYS A 145 0.01 -13.07 14.08
N VAL A 146 -1.15 -13.65 13.78
CA VAL A 146 -1.85 -13.42 12.52
C VAL A 146 -3.09 -12.59 12.80
N LEU A 147 -3.13 -11.38 12.26
CA LEU A 147 -4.28 -10.48 12.34
C LEU A 147 -5.15 -10.64 11.09
N ARG A 148 -6.43 -10.28 11.20
CA ARG A 148 -7.36 -10.29 10.07
C ARG A 148 -6.89 -9.42 8.89
N CYS A 149 -6.37 -8.23 9.19
CA CYS A 149 -5.94 -7.21 8.24
C CYS A 149 -4.89 -6.29 8.87
N GLY A 150 -4.23 -5.43 8.08
CA GLY A 150 -3.25 -4.46 8.58
C GLY A 150 -3.89 -3.18 9.13
N GLY A 151 -5.18 -2.95 8.85
CA GLY A 151 -5.90 -1.74 9.27
C GLY A 151 -6.54 -1.82 10.66
N ILE A 152 -6.65 -3.01 11.26
CA ILE A 152 -7.22 -3.22 12.59
C ILE A 152 -6.10 -3.79 13.46
N ASN A 153 -5.61 -3.00 14.40
CA ASN A 153 -4.58 -3.42 15.34
C ASN A 153 -5.15 -3.52 16.76
N SER A 154 -6.04 -4.50 16.96
CA SER A 154 -6.66 -4.80 18.25
C SER A 154 -6.56 -6.29 18.55
N GLU A 155 -6.56 -6.68 19.81
CA GLU A 155 -6.54 -8.10 20.22
C GLU A 155 -7.70 -8.89 19.58
N ASP A 156 -8.88 -8.28 19.47
CA ASP A 156 -10.06 -8.88 18.80
C ASP A 156 -9.88 -9.16 17.28
N SER A 157 -8.78 -8.68 16.69
CA SER A 157 -8.45 -8.92 15.29
C SER A 157 -7.46 -10.07 15.08
N ILE A 158 -6.92 -10.64 16.16
CA ILE A 158 -6.01 -11.78 16.10
C ILE A 158 -6.80 -13.04 15.74
N VAL A 159 -6.39 -13.71 14.68
CA VAL A 159 -6.95 -14.98 14.18
C VAL A 159 -6.22 -16.17 14.78
N GLY A 160 -4.95 -16.00 15.15
CA GLY A 160 -4.13 -17.05 15.77
C GLY A 160 -2.65 -16.72 15.71
N ASN A 161 -1.80 -17.74 15.83
CA ASN A 161 -0.36 -17.63 15.66
C ASN A 161 0.12 -18.65 14.61
N LEU A 162 0.92 -18.20 13.64
CA LEU A 162 1.43 -19.01 12.53
C LEU A 162 2.28 -20.20 13.00
N PHE A 163 2.93 -20.09 14.16
CA PHE A 163 3.77 -21.15 14.72
C PHE A 163 2.96 -22.22 15.48
N SER A 164 1.65 -22.05 15.64
CA SER A 164 0.79 -23.07 16.22
C SER A 164 0.48 -24.18 15.21
N GLU A 165 0.63 -25.45 15.61
CA GLU A 165 0.40 -26.62 14.73
C GLU A 165 -1.01 -26.67 14.13
N ASN A 166 -1.99 -26.13 14.85
CA ASN A 166 -3.40 -26.11 14.44
C ASN A 166 -3.84 -24.76 13.86
N PHE A 167 -2.91 -23.90 13.46
CA PHE A 167 -3.25 -22.58 12.90
C PHE A 167 -4.15 -22.72 11.66
N LYS A 168 -5.26 -21.98 11.67
CA LYS A 168 -6.20 -21.87 10.55
C LYS A 168 -6.73 -20.45 10.46
N LEU A 169 -7.03 -20.02 9.23
CA LEU A 169 -7.83 -18.83 8.98
C LEU A 169 -9.30 -19.06 9.41
N LEU A 170 -10.07 -17.99 9.51
CA LEU A 170 -11.49 -18.03 9.86
C LEU A 170 -12.31 -18.77 8.80
N ASP A 171 -13.24 -19.62 9.22
CA ASP A 171 -14.12 -20.36 8.31
C ASP A 171 -15.11 -19.44 7.56
N LYS A 172 -15.49 -18.31 8.18
CA LYS A 172 -16.47 -17.35 7.65
C LYS A 172 -15.95 -15.92 7.69
N SER A 173 -16.44 -15.13 6.74
CA SER A 173 -16.26 -13.68 6.77
C SER A 173 -16.93 -13.12 8.02
N LEU A 174 -16.27 -12.18 8.68
CA LEU A 174 -16.82 -11.50 9.85
C LEU A 174 -17.06 -10.02 9.52
N PRO A 175 -18.02 -9.37 10.19
CA PRO A 175 -18.19 -7.92 10.10
C PRO A 175 -16.88 -7.17 10.42
N CYS A 176 -16.63 -6.08 9.70
CA CYS A 176 -15.53 -5.17 10.04
C CYS A 176 -15.83 -4.43 11.34
N THR A 177 -14.86 -4.32 12.24
CA THR A 177 -14.98 -3.57 13.50
C THR A 177 -14.51 -2.11 13.37
N SER A 178 -13.68 -1.81 12.37
CA SER A 178 -13.18 -0.46 12.13
C SER A 178 -14.24 0.44 11.50
N GLN A 179 -14.26 1.71 11.89
CA GLN A 179 -15.12 2.72 11.26
C GLN A 179 -14.70 2.96 9.80
N ILE A 180 -13.42 3.12 9.55
CA ILE A 180 -12.84 3.39 8.22
C ILE A 180 -11.70 2.41 7.92
N CYS A 181 -11.38 2.18 6.64
CA CYS A 181 -10.28 1.30 6.24
C CYS A 181 -9.14 2.09 5.60
N PRO A 182 -8.08 2.46 6.37
CA PRO A 182 -7.05 3.38 5.90
C PRO A 182 -6.02 2.76 4.95
N CYS A 183 -5.92 1.43 4.91
CA CYS A 183 -4.87 0.69 4.20
C CYS A 183 -5.32 0.14 2.84
N ASN A 184 -6.43 0.61 2.27
CA ASN A 184 -7.01 0.11 1.02
C ASN A 184 -7.41 -1.39 1.04
N GLU A 185 -7.46 -2.02 2.21
CA GLU A 185 -7.90 -3.42 2.36
C GLU A 185 -9.43 -3.59 2.27
N TRP A 186 -10.17 -2.47 2.20
CA TRP A 186 -11.59 -2.50 1.85
C TRP A 186 -11.85 -3.14 0.49
N ALA A 187 -10.82 -3.28 -0.36
CA ALA A 187 -10.86 -4.09 -1.57
C ALA A 187 -11.43 -5.51 -1.31
N PHE A 188 -11.29 -6.02 -0.08
CA PHE A 188 -11.78 -7.32 0.36
C PHE A 188 -13.11 -7.27 1.16
N LEU A 189 -13.77 -6.11 1.22
CA LEU A 189 -15.18 -6.06 1.62
C LEU A 189 -16.03 -6.79 0.58
N LEU A 190 -16.97 -7.60 1.08
CA LEU A 190 -17.94 -8.29 0.25
C LEU A 190 -19.11 -7.36 -0.06
N GLU A 191 -19.82 -7.66 -1.14
CA GLU A 191 -21.11 -7.04 -1.41
C GLU A 191 -22.08 -7.36 -0.26
N LYS A 192 -22.98 -6.42 0.03
CA LYS A 192 -24.05 -6.69 1.00
C LYS A 192 -24.95 -7.75 0.36
N ALA A 193 -25.12 -8.87 1.04
CA ALA A 193 -26.13 -9.87 0.69
C ALA A 193 -27.53 -9.27 0.78
#